data_AF-A0A7W2U1C8-F1
#
_entry.id   AF-A0A7W2U1C8-F1
#
_cell.length_a   1.000
_cell.length_b   1.000
_cell.length_c   1.000
_cell.angle_alpha   90.00
_cell.angle_beta   90.00
_cell.angle_gamma   90.00
#
_symmetry.space_group_name_H-M   'P 1'
#
loop_
_entity.id
_entity.type
_entity.pdbx_description
1 polymer ?
#
loop_
_entity_poly.entity_id
_entity_poly.type
_entity_poly.pdbx_seq_one_letter_code
_entity_poly.pdbx_strand_id
1 'polypeptide(L)'
;MKKTILTNTLLATLLLSTSHATLASDSIFQVAVVKGATGTTDLTEGKVESGIKKLTASEKNQDFYANKMNLCVAYLQSDFAHSNKSESACTEAISSLESVKRQSNKVRYLTALNYSNRGVARYRKNQLEAALTDFELAVKIDNNEITVSNLRKIKRLLPLEQVESTTELSD
;
A
#
# COMPACT_ATOMS: atom_id res chain seq x y z
N MET A 1 -44.17 25.67 60.37
CA MET A 1 -44.13 26.43 59.10
C MET A 1 -42.77 27.11 58.94
N LYS A 2 -41.94 26.65 58.00
CA LYS A 2 -40.94 27.36 57.15
C LYS A 2 -39.84 26.38 56.75
N LYS A 3 -39.56 26.37 55.45
CA LYS A 3 -38.79 25.37 54.69
C LYS A 3 -37.35 25.82 54.46
N THR A 4 -36.47 24.82 54.24
CA THR A 4 -35.28 24.81 53.34
C THR A 4 -34.13 25.80 53.68
N ILE A 5 -32.85 25.56 53.38
CA ILE A 5 -32.23 25.00 52.17
C ILE A 5 -30.89 24.34 52.53
N LEU A 6 -30.70 23.06 52.18
CA LEU A 6 -29.38 22.44 52.01
C LEU A 6 -29.04 22.55 50.51
N THR A 7 -28.00 23.31 50.19
CA THR A 7 -27.51 23.49 48.82
C THR A 7 -26.70 22.26 48.40
N ASN A 8 -27.29 21.39 47.58
CA ASN A 8 -26.57 20.35 46.85
C ASN A 8 -25.95 20.98 45.59
N THR A 9 -24.64 21.18 45.58
CA THR A 9 -23.87 21.47 44.38
C THR A 9 -23.69 20.19 43.57
N LEU A 10 -24.49 20.02 42.52
CA LEU A 10 -24.28 19.01 41.49
C LEU A 10 -23.18 19.50 40.54
N LEU A 11 -21.97 18.96 40.72
CA LEU A 11 -20.88 19.11 39.76
C LEU A 11 -21.20 18.23 38.53
N ALA A 12 -21.76 18.84 37.48
CA ALA A 12 -21.97 18.15 36.22
C ALA A 12 -20.63 18.04 35.47
N THR A 13 -19.95 16.90 35.60
CA THR A 13 -18.81 16.57 34.75
C THR A 13 -19.31 16.18 33.37
N LEU A 14 -19.21 17.12 32.44
CA LEU A 14 -19.49 16.91 31.03
C LEU A 14 -18.38 16.00 30.44
N LEU A 15 -18.63 14.70 30.37
CA LEU A 15 -17.78 13.79 29.60
C LEU A 15 -18.01 14.07 28.11
N LEU A 16 -17.16 14.91 27.51
CA LEU A 16 -17.03 14.97 26.06
C LEU A 16 -16.51 13.61 25.59
N SER A 17 -17.42 12.75 25.16
CA SER A 17 -17.08 11.61 24.32
C SER A 17 -16.62 12.16 22.99
N THR A 18 -15.30 12.32 22.83
CA THR A 18 -14.72 12.50 21.51
C THR A 18 -14.95 11.20 20.75
N SER A 19 -16.00 11.20 19.94
CA SER A 19 -16.21 10.20 18.90
C SER A 19 -14.96 10.23 18.02
N HIS A 20 -14.09 9.25 18.23
CA HIS A 20 -12.97 9.00 17.33
C HIS A 20 -13.60 8.56 16.02
N ALA A 21 -13.65 9.46 15.04
CA ALA A 21 -13.91 9.06 13.68
C ALA A 21 -12.78 8.12 13.28
N THR A 22 -13.08 6.83 13.18
CA THR A 22 -12.20 5.87 12.52
C THR A 22 -12.07 6.33 11.08
N LEU A 23 -10.94 6.97 10.75
CA LEU A 23 -10.55 7.23 9.38
C LEU A 23 -10.41 5.88 8.68
N ALA A 24 -11.43 5.50 7.91
CA ALA A 24 -11.24 4.48 6.89
C ALA A 24 -10.13 5.00 5.98
N SER A 25 -9.00 4.32 5.98
CA SER A 25 -7.89 4.60 5.07
C SER A 25 -8.38 4.42 3.64
N ASP A 26 -8.75 5.52 2.98
CA ASP A 26 -9.04 5.53 1.55
C ASP A 26 -7.74 5.24 0.80
N SER A 27 -7.45 3.95 0.61
CA SER A 27 -6.25 3.52 -0.10
C SER A 27 -6.31 4.02 -1.53
N ILE A 28 -5.45 4.99 -1.85
CA ILE A 28 -5.35 5.58 -3.19
C ILE A 28 -5.10 4.48 -4.21
N PHE A 29 -4.15 3.57 -3.96
CA PHE A 29 -3.75 2.51 -4.89
C PHE A 29 -4.32 1.14 -4.51
N GLN A 30 -4.48 0.27 -5.51
CA GLN A 30 -4.77 -1.14 -5.31
C GLN A 30 -3.46 -1.89 -5.10
N VAL A 31 -3.45 -2.86 -4.17
CA VAL A 31 -2.28 -3.71 -3.90
C VAL A 31 -2.69 -5.18 -4.00
N ALA A 32 -1.81 -6.02 -4.53
CA ALA A 32 -2.08 -7.45 -4.71
C ALA A 32 -1.26 -8.31 -3.76
N VAL A 33 -1.88 -9.36 -3.21
CA VAL A 33 -1.25 -10.38 -2.35
C VAL A 33 -1.38 -11.77 -2.96
N VAL A 34 -0.52 -12.70 -2.56
CA VAL A 34 -0.63 -14.13 -2.89
C VAL A 34 -1.52 -14.82 -1.86
N LYS A 35 -2.76 -15.14 -2.25
CA LYS A 35 -3.71 -15.86 -1.40
C LYS A 35 -3.19 -17.26 -1.03
N GLY A 36 -3.61 -17.76 0.14
CA GLY A 36 -3.31 -19.13 0.60
C GLY A 36 -1.92 -19.32 1.21
N ALA A 37 -1.08 -18.28 1.24
CA ALA A 37 0.21 -18.32 1.91
C ALA A 37 0.09 -17.93 3.41
N THR A 38 1.14 -18.23 4.18
CA THR A 38 1.27 -17.85 5.59
C THR A 38 1.01 -16.34 5.78
N GLY A 39 0.25 -15.99 6.82
CA GLY A 39 -0.03 -14.59 7.19
C GLY A 39 -1.01 -13.85 6.27
N THR A 40 -1.32 -14.34 5.07
CA THR A 40 -2.16 -13.58 4.13
C THR A 40 -3.61 -13.44 4.57
N THR A 41 -4.18 -14.42 5.29
CA THR A 41 -5.53 -14.29 5.85
C THR A 41 -5.62 -13.11 6.81
N ASP A 42 -4.63 -12.96 7.69
CA ASP A 42 -4.55 -11.85 8.64
C ASP A 42 -4.49 -10.50 7.90
N LEU A 43 -3.70 -10.41 6.82
CA LEU A 43 -3.64 -9.19 6.00
C LEU A 43 -5.00 -8.85 5.37
N THR A 44 -5.71 -9.84 4.83
CA THR A 44 -7.03 -9.61 4.23
C THR A 44 -8.11 -9.26 5.24
N GLU A 45 -7.92 -9.61 6.52
CA GLU A 45 -8.79 -9.24 7.63
C GLU A 45 -8.36 -7.92 8.32
N GLY A 46 -7.33 -7.24 7.82
CA GLY A 46 -6.80 -6.01 8.40
C GLY A 46 -5.94 -6.21 9.66
N LYS A 47 -5.64 -7.45 10.03
CA LYS A 47 -4.76 -7.81 11.16
C LYS A 47 -3.29 -7.71 10.76
N VAL A 48 -2.87 -6.52 10.31
CA VAL A 48 -1.57 -6.29 9.66
C VAL A 48 -0.39 -6.76 10.51
N GLU A 49 -0.31 -6.36 11.78
CA GLU A 49 0.80 -6.75 12.68
C GLU A 49 0.91 -8.26 12.89
N SER A 50 -0.23 -8.94 13.02
CA SER A 50 -0.27 -10.40 13.12
C SER A 50 0.22 -11.04 11.81
N GLY A 51 -0.18 -10.49 10.66
CA GLY A 51 0.31 -10.89 9.34
C GLY A 51 1.82 -10.73 9.22
N ILE A 52 2.39 -9.57 9.59
CA ILE A 52 3.84 -9.31 9.58
C ILE A 52 4.56 -10.32 10.47
N LYS A 53 4.08 -10.55 11.69
CA LYS A 53 4.69 -11.52 12.62
C LYS A 53 4.73 -12.92 12.00
N LYS A 54 3.64 -13.39 11.40
CA LYS A 54 3.59 -14.72 10.76
C LYS A 54 4.51 -14.82 9.55
N LEU A 55 4.52 -13.79 8.70
CA LEU A 55 5.35 -13.74 7.48
C LEU A 55 6.85 -13.71 7.80
N THR A 56 7.25 -12.91 8.79
CA THR A 56 8.65 -12.80 9.23
C THR A 56 9.16 -14.04 9.98
N ALA A 57 8.26 -14.77 10.66
CA ALA A 57 8.60 -16.04 11.32
C ALA A 57 8.66 -17.24 10.36
N SER A 58 8.18 -17.10 9.11
CA SER A 58 8.18 -18.20 8.14
C SER A 58 9.62 -18.58 7.76
N GLU A 59 9.94 -19.87 7.88
CA GLU A 59 11.23 -20.40 7.41
C GLU A 59 11.40 -20.23 5.90
N LYS A 60 12.65 -20.14 5.42
CA LYS A 60 13.03 -19.83 4.03
C LYS A 60 12.48 -20.80 2.96
N ASN A 61 11.95 -21.97 3.34
CA ASN A 61 11.73 -23.10 2.43
C ASN A 61 10.27 -23.28 1.95
N GLN A 62 9.25 -22.69 2.58
CA GLN A 62 7.88 -22.73 2.06
C GLN A 62 7.50 -21.37 1.45
N ASP A 63 7.24 -21.39 0.13
CA ASP A 63 6.72 -20.27 -0.66
C ASP A 63 7.46 -18.93 -0.53
N PHE A 64 8.80 -18.99 -0.66
CA PHE A 64 9.71 -17.84 -0.56
C PHE A 64 9.25 -16.60 -1.35
N TYR A 65 8.75 -16.78 -2.58
CA TYR A 65 8.19 -15.71 -3.38
C TYR A 65 6.91 -15.11 -2.75
N ALA A 66 5.96 -15.96 -2.34
CA ALA A 66 4.69 -15.50 -1.78
C ALA A 66 4.91 -14.74 -0.48
N ASN A 67 5.84 -15.21 0.36
CA ASN A 67 6.21 -14.52 1.60
C ASN A 67 6.72 -13.11 1.33
N LYS A 68 7.63 -12.93 0.35
CA LYS A 68 8.16 -11.61 -0.02
C LYS A 68 7.09 -10.66 -0.56
N MET A 69 6.24 -11.14 -1.48
CA MET A 69 5.14 -10.32 -2.01
C MET A 69 4.14 -9.94 -0.91
N ASN A 70 3.85 -10.86 0.01
CA ASN A 70 2.94 -10.59 1.11
C ASN A 70 3.56 -9.66 2.17
N LEU A 71 4.86 -9.76 2.46
CA LEU A 71 5.59 -8.80 3.30
C LEU A 71 5.60 -7.40 2.70
N CYS A 72 5.82 -7.29 1.39
CA CYS A 72 5.72 -6.04 0.64
C CYS A 72 4.40 -5.33 0.95
N VAL A 73 3.28 -6.04 0.83
CA VAL A 73 1.94 -5.48 1.09
C VAL A 73 1.65 -5.29 2.58
N ALA A 74 2.08 -6.21 3.44
CA ALA A 74 1.92 -6.07 4.88
C ALA A 74 2.56 -4.75 5.37
N TYR A 75 3.77 -4.44 4.89
CA TYR A 75 4.42 -3.18 5.21
C TYR A 75 3.75 -1.96 4.56
N LEU A 76 3.11 -2.11 3.38
CA LEU A 76 2.26 -1.06 2.79
C LEU A 76 1.06 -0.71 3.68
N GLN A 77 0.45 -1.73 4.28
CA GLN A 77 -0.73 -1.60 5.15
C GLN A 77 -0.39 -1.21 6.59
N SER A 78 0.89 -1.29 6.98
CA SER A 78 1.39 -0.89 8.29
C SER A 78 1.84 0.58 8.34
N ASP A 79 2.35 1.00 9.51
CA ASP A 79 2.90 2.33 9.74
C ASP A 79 3.87 2.82 8.67
N PHE A 80 3.90 4.14 8.48
CA PHE A 80 4.76 4.80 7.51
C PHE A 80 6.25 4.50 7.70
N ALA A 81 6.67 4.24 8.95
CA ALA A 81 8.05 3.86 9.29
C ALA A 81 8.51 2.58 8.56
N HIS A 82 7.59 1.75 8.08
CA HIS A 82 7.89 0.53 7.32
C HIS A 82 8.01 0.75 5.81
N SER A 83 7.95 1.97 5.30
CA SER A 83 8.01 2.24 3.84
C SER A 83 9.27 1.70 3.18
N ASN A 84 10.43 1.76 3.85
CA ASN A 84 11.67 1.16 3.34
C ASN A 84 11.61 -0.37 3.30
N LYS A 85 11.03 -1.00 4.34
CA LYS A 85 10.85 -2.47 4.38
C LYS A 85 9.91 -2.93 3.28
N SER A 86 8.86 -2.16 3.01
CA SER A 86 7.93 -2.41 1.91
C SER A 86 8.66 -2.44 0.56
N GLU A 87 9.37 -1.36 0.20
CA GLU A 87 10.10 -1.30 -1.08
C GLU A 87 11.12 -2.45 -1.23
N SER A 88 11.85 -2.76 -0.14
CA SER A 88 12.80 -3.88 -0.12
C SER A 88 12.12 -5.21 -0.40
N ALA A 89 11.04 -5.52 0.31
CA ALA A 89 10.30 -6.77 0.14
C ALA A 89 9.69 -6.89 -1.26
N CYS A 90 9.17 -5.80 -1.84
CA CYS A 90 8.65 -5.82 -3.20
C CYS A 90 9.77 -6.10 -4.21
N THR A 91 10.94 -5.48 -4.02
CA THR A 91 12.13 -5.70 -4.86
C THR A 91 12.59 -7.14 -4.80
N GLU A 92 12.67 -7.71 -3.60
CA GLU A 92 13.04 -9.11 -3.42
C GLU A 92 12.05 -10.09 -4.09
N ALA A 93 10.75 -9.76 -4.10
CA ALA A 93 9.73 -10.54 -4.78
C ALA A 93 9.90 -10.49 -6.31
N ILE A 94 10.19 -9.31 -6.86
CA ILE A 94 10.52 -9.11 -8.28
C ILE A 94 11.74 -9.95 -8.66
N SER A 95 12.85 -9.83 -7.92
CA SER A 95 14.07 -10.59 -8.21
C SER A 95 13.84 -12.10 -8.16
N SER A 96 12.95 -12.57 -7.28
CA SER A 96 12.59 -14.00 -7.21
C SER A 96 11.90 -14.46 -8.50
N LEU A 97 11.02 -13.65 -9.09
CA LEU A 97 10.34 -13.96 -10.35
C LEU A 97 11.25 -13.81 -11.57
N GLU A 98 12.13 -12.82 -11.58
CA GLU A 98 13.09 -12.60 -12.67
C GLU A 98 14.13 -13.73 -12.76
N SER A 99 14.44 -14.39 -11.64
CA SER A 99 15.31 -15.57 -11.61
C SER A 99 14.68 -16.83 -12.24
N VAL A 100 13.38 -16.82 -12.51
CA VAL A 100 12.69 -17.97 -13.12
C VAL A 100 13.07 -18.09 -14.60
N LYS A 101 13.71 -19.20 -14.96
CA LYS A 101 14.19 -19.47 -16.34
C LYS A 101 13.10 -19.35 -17.41
N ARG A 102 11.88 -19.82 -17.11
CA ARG A 102 10.75 -19.80 -18.04
C ARG A 102 9.73 -18.74 -17.63
N GLN A 103 9.73 -17.63 -18.37
CA GLN A 103 8.79 -16.52 -18.18
C GLN A 103 7.40 -16.87 -18.74
N SER A 104 6.66 -17.69 -17.99
CA SER A 104 5.26 -18.01 -18.31
C SER A 104 4.34 -16.80 -18.13
N ASN A 105 3.14 -16.85 -18.71
CA ASN A 105 2.12 -15.81 -18.50
C ASN A 105 1.85 -15.55 -17.01
N LYS A 106 1.83 -16.61 -16.18
CA LYS A 106 1.69 -16.48 -14.72
C LYS A 106 2.84 -15.70 -14.10
N VAL A 107 4.09 -15.97 -14.51
CA VAL A 107 5.26 -15.24 -13.98
C VAL A 107 5.18 -13.78 -14.41
N ARG A 108 4.88 -13.48 -15.68
CA ARG A 108 4.71 -12.10 -16.18
C ARG A 108 3.64 -11.34 -15.41
N TYR A 109 2.46 -11.95 -15.23
CA TYR A 109 1.37 -11.38 -14.44
C TYR A 109 1.80 -11.04 -13.01
N LEU A 110 2.45 -12.00 -12.34
CA LEU A 110 2.97 -11.82 -10.98
C LEU A 110 4.06 -10.73 -10.93
N THR A 111 4.94 -10.66 -11.93
CA THR A 111 5.98 -9.64 -12.03
C THR A 111 5.36 -8.26 -12.15
N ALA A 112 4.37 -8.08 -13.03
CA ALA A 112 3.64 -6.83 -13.19
C ALA A 112 2.97 -6.36 -11.90
N LEU A 113 2.31 -7.27 -11.17
CA LEU A 113 1.72 -6.95 -9.87
C LEU A 113 2.77 -6.49 -8.83
N ASN A 114 3.96 -7.09 -8.83
CA ASN A 114 5.01 -6.70 -7.89
C ASN A 114 5.66 -5.35 -8.25
N TYR A 115 5.81 -5.03 -9.54
CA TYR A 115 6.17 -3.68 -9.96
C TYR A 115 5.10 -2.67 -9.54
N SER A 116 3.82 -2.98 -9.72
CA SER A 116 2.73 -2.11 -9.26
C SER A 116 2.77 -1.89 -7.74
N ASN A 117 2.93 -2.94 -6.94
CA ASN A 117 3.07 -2.82 -5.49
C ASN A 117 4.31 -2.00 -5.07
N ARG A 118 5.45 -2.18 -5.74
CA ARG A 118 6.66 -1.37 -5.48
C ARG A 118 6.45 0.09 -5.83
N GLY A 119 5.70 0.38 -6.90
CA GLY A 119 5.27 1.74 -7.24
C GLY A 119 4.49 2.40 -6.10
N VAL A 120 3.59 1.67 -5.44
CA VAL A 120 2.89 2.17 -4.23
C VAL A 120 3.87 2.44 -3.08
N ALA A 121 4.85 1.56 -2.86
CA ALA A 121 5.86 1.75 -1.81
C ALA A 121 6.71 3.00 -2.06
N ARG A 122 7.14 3.23 -3.30
CA ARG A 122 7.91 4.41 -3.71
C ARG A 122 7.07 5.69 -3.66
N TYR A 123 5.80 5.61 -4.03
CA TYR A 123 4.88 6.74 -3.86
C TYR A 123 4.75 7.15 -2.39
N ARG A 124 4.59 6.20 -1.45
CA ARG A 124 4.58 6.52 -0.01
C ARG A 124 5.85 7.24 0.41
N LYS A 125 7.00 6.90 -0.18
CA LYS A 125 8.28 7.55 0.07
C LYS A 125 8.48 8.88 -0.67
N ASN A 126 7.44 9.41 -1.32
CA ASN A 126 7.50 10.61 -2.17
C ASN A 126 8.50 10.50 -3.35
N GLN A 127 8.80 9.27 -3.79
CA GLN A 127 9.68 9.00 -4.94
C GLN A 127 8.84 8.91 -6.21
N LEU A 128 8.24 10.04 -6.61
CA LEU A 128 7.18 10.08 -7.62
C LEU A 128 7.61 9.58 -9.01
N GLU A 129 8.80 9.96 -9.48
CA GLU A 129 9.33 9.49 -10.77
C GLU A 129 9.57 7.98 -10.78
N ALA A 130 10.17 7.46 -9.70
CA ALA A 130 10.45 6.04 -9.55
C ALA A 130 9.15 5.22 -9.39
N ALA A 131 8.14 5.79 -8.73
CA ALA A 131 6.80 5.20 -8.64
C ALA A 131 6.12 5.16 -10.02
N LEU A 132 6.14 6.27 -10.77
CA LEU A 132 5.60 6.31 -12.13
C LEU A 132 6.26 5.24 -13.02
N THR A 133 7.60 5.17 -12.98
CA THR A 133 8.37 4.19 -13.75
C THR A 133 7.92 2.76 -13.44
N ASP A 134 7.73 2.43 -12.16
CA ASP A 134 7.24 1.11 -11.75
C ASP A 134 5.82 0.82 -12.25
N PHE A 135 4.92 1.81 -12.18
CA PHE A 135 3.54 1.65 -12.69
C PHE A 135 3.49 1.49 -14.21
N GLU A 136 4.32 2.22 -14.96
CA GLU A 136 4.41 2.11 -16.42
C GLU A 136 4.99 0.76 -16.83
N LEU A 137 6.04 0.31 -16.15
CA LEU A 137 6.62 -1.01 -16.38
C LEU A 137 5.63 -2.12 -16.05
N ALA A 138 4.86 -1.99 -14.97
CA ALA A 138 3.82 -2.96 -14.62
C ALA A 138 2.81 -3.16 -15.77
N VAL A 139 2.28 -2.06 -16.34
CA VAL A 139 1.34 -2.12 -17.47
C VAL A 139 2.00 -2.70 -18.73
N LYS A 140 3.28 -2.36 -18.99
CA LYS A 140 4.04 -2.91 -20.12
C LYS A 140 4.25 -4.41 -20.01
N ILE A 141 4.50 -4.92 -18.80
CA ILE A 141 4.70 -6.36 -18.55
C ILE A 141 3.38 -7.11 -18.65
N ASP A 142 2.34 -6.64 -17.99
CA ASP A 142 1.00 -7.23 -18.05
C ASP A 142 -0.07 -6.16 -17.84
N ASN A 143 -0.86 -5.94 -18.88
CA ASN A 143 -1.98 -5.02 -18.86
C ASN A 143 -3.19 -5.72 -18.24
N ASN A 144 -3.41 -5.44 -16.95
CA ASN A 144 -4.57 -5.90 -16.20
C ASN A 144 -5.19 -4.75 -15.41
N GLU A 145 -6.34 -5.02 -14.80
CA GLU A 145 -7.13 -4.01 -14.09
C GLU A 145 -6.32 -3.25 -13.03
N ILE A 146 -5.53 -3.94 -12.22
CA ILE A 146 -4.75 -3.34 -11.13
C ILE A 146 -3.66 -2.44 -11.70
N THR A 147 -2.87 -2.94 -12.66
CA THR A 147 -1.73 -2.19 -13.21
C THR A 147 -2.19 -0.93 -13.92
N VAL A 148 -3.26 -1.01 -14.73
CA VAL A 148 -3.83 0.14 -15.43
C VAL A 148 -4.48 1.14 -14.48
N SER A 149 -5.25 0.66 -13.50
CA SER A 149 -5.90 1.51 -12.51
C SER A 149 -4.87 2.32 -11.72
N ASN A 150 -3.81 1.67 -11.23
CA ASN A 150 -2.75 2.33 -10.49
C ASN A 150 -1.96 3.32 -11.34
N LEU A 151 -1.61 2.97 -12.60
CA LEU A 151 -0.95 3.90 -13.52
C LEU A 151 -1.79 5.16 -13.77
N ARG A 152 -3.10 5.00 -13.96
CA ARG A 152 -4.01 6.13 -14.14
C ARG A 152 -4.05 7.03 -12.90
N LYS A 153 -4.02 6.43 -11.71
CA LYS A 153 -4.06 7.18 -10.44
C LYS A 153 -2.78 7.98 -10.23
N ILE A 154 -1.59 7.39 -10.41
CA ILE A 154 -0.34 8.13 -10.24
C ILE A 154 -0.27 9.31 -11.22
N LYS A 155 -0.67 9.13 -12.49
CA LYS A 155 -0.65 10.19 -13.50
C LYS A 155 -1.53 11.40 -13.16
N ARG A 156 -2.60 11.20 -12.38
CA ARG A 156 -3.46 12.28 -11.89
C ARG A 156 -2.91 12.98 -10.64
N LEU A 157 -2.01 12.31 -9.92
CA LEU A 157 -1.40 12.81 -8.68
C LEU A 157 -0.05 13.49 -8.92
N LEU A 158 0.60 13.19 -10.04
CA LEU A 158 1.76 13.94 -10.47
C LEU A 158 1.33 15.39 -10.73
N PRO A 159 2.16 16.38 -10.35
CA PRO A 159 1.96 17.74 -10.82
C PRO A 159 1.79 17.69 -12.32
N LEU A 160 0.82 18.44 -12.86
CA LEU A 160 0.85 18.75 -14.28
C LEU A 160 2.22 19.38 -14.52
N GLU A 161 3.12 18.63 -15.16
CA GLU A 161 4.35 19.19 -15.69
C GLU A 161 3.90 20.43 -16.45
N GLN A 162 4.37 21.60 -16.01
CA GLN A 162 3.96 22.86 -16.61
C GLN A 162 4.18 22.69 -18.10
N VAL A 163 3.07 22.67 -18.84
CA VAL A 163 3.09 22.67 -20.29
C VAL A 163 3.69 24.02 -20.66
N GLU A 164 5.02 24.10 -20.73
CA GLU A 164 5.67 25.15 -21.48
C GLU A 164 5.43 24.81 -22.95
N SER A 165 4.25 25.21 -23.41
CA SER A 165 3.94 25.34 -24.82
C SER A 165 4.79 26.49 -25.35
N THR A 166 6.09 26.27 -25.54
CA THR A 166 6.91 27.12 -26.41
C THR A 166 6.56 26.77 -27.86
N THR A 167 5.38 27.20 -28.29
CA THR A 167 5.15 27.45 -29.71
C THR A 167 5.93 28.71 -30.06
N GLU A 168 7.13 28.53 -30.61
CA GLU A 168 7.78 29.58 -31.39
C GLU A 168 6.90 29.87 -32.62
N LEU A 169 6.34 31.08 -32.67
CA LEU A 169 5.81 31.66 -33.90
C LEU A 169 7.01 32.18 -34.68
N SER A 170 7.29 31.57 -35.83
CA SER A 170 8.12 32.18 -36.86
C SER A 170 7.22 33.02 -37.77
N ASP A 171 7.58 34.29 -37.96
CA ASP A 171 7.03 35.17 -39.00
C ASP A 171 7.23 34.61 -40.42
#